data_AF-A0A3P3TWK4-F1
#
_entry.id   AF-A0A3P3TWK4-F1
#
_cell.length_a   1.000
_cell.length_b   1.000
_cell.length_c   1.000
_cell.angle_alpha   90.00
_cell.angle_beta   90.00
_cell.angle_gamma   90.00
#
_symmetry.space_group_name_H-M   'P 1'
#
loop_
_entity.id
_entity.type
_entity.pdbx_description
1 polymer ?
#
loop_
_entity_poly.entity_id
_entity_poly.type
_entity_poly.pdbx_seq_one_letter_code
_entity_poly.pdbx_strand_id
1 'polypeptide(L)'
;MLIIVVAVLVLMAVSFGLMVFYAKRKDERKTEADVLQFLAAHPDHASMYVMENDRVVIDYQSDVKRPLASVLKIAIALELAEQAAEGRIDMNEAVPLDSLRRFYIPGTDGGAHPSWLNALDQAVTADGSVTLLEAAKGMIHYSSNANTEYFMERLGLDNINVRIQKLGLSRHDPIFPVSSAMLMYGYMTKYEHMSRRQTEQAMKGMTDREYAAKAQLIFDWIRQNPQAIPSLHDRSNPIPVQRIWSARLPGDTVKEYAVLLQNIQKGESLSPEATRIVKEIMERKPRPESKYITLGAKGGSSLSILNQTLYCEDNQGNRIQLALFIHEPQGLEIMWLEKKLDQFLQKYLTDDHFKRQVVQTLGSGAG
;
A
#
# COMPACT_ATOMS: atom_id res chain seq x y z
N MET A 1 -7.94 -52.17 7.89
CA MET A 1 -8.30 -50.96 7.11
C MET A 1 -7.95 -49.67 7.86
N LEU A 2 -8.41 -49.47 9.10
CA LEU A 2 -8.16 -48.25 9.88
C LEU A 2 -6.68 -47.89 10.05
N ILE A 3 -5.81 -48.87 10.35
CA ILE A 3 -4.36 -48.65 10.53
C ILE A 3 -3.69 -48.16 9.24
N ILE A 4 -4.11 -48.67 8.07
CA ILE A 4 -3.57 -48.26 6.77
C ILE A 4 -4.01 -46.83 6.45
N VAL A 5 -5.26 -46.47 6.74
CA VAL A 5 -5.77 -45.10 6.55
C VAL A 5 -5.02 -44.11 7.44
N VAL A 6 -4.79 -44.44 8.71
CA VAL A 6 -4.02 -43.60 9.63
C VAL A 6 -2.57 -43.44 9.17
N ALA A 7 -1.92 -44.53 8.73
CA ALA A 7 -0.55 -44.48 8.23
C ALA A 7 -0.42 -43.60 6.98
N VAL A 8 -1.38 -43.68 6.05
CA VAL A 8 -1.42 -42.84 4.85
C VAL A 8 -1.64 -41.37 5.20
N LEU A 9 -2.52 -41.05 6.15
CA LEU A 9 -2.73 -39.68 6.62
C LEU A 9 -1.49 -39.09 7.29
N VAL A 10 -0.77 -39.88 8.10
CA VAL A 10 0.49 -39.44 8.72
C VAL A 10 1.57 -39.22 7.68
N LEU A 11 1.72 -40.12 6.70
CA LEU A 11 2.66 -39.94 5.57
C LEU A 11 2.34 -38.69 4.75
N MET A 12 1.07 -38.42 4.46
CA MET A 12 0.66 -37.18 3.78
C MET A 12 0.98 -35.95 4.63
N ALA A 13 0.72 -35.96 5.93
CA ALA A 13 1.05 -34.84 6.81
C ALA A 13 2.57 -34.60 6.92
N VAL A 14 3.37 -35.67 7.03
CA VAL A 14 4.84 -35.57 7.08
C VAL A 14 5.40 -35.10 5.74
N SER A 15 4.92 -35.63 4.62
CA SER A 15 5.35 -35.19 3.28
C SER A 15 4.98 -33.73 3.01
N PHE A 16 3.79 -33.30 3.43
CA PHE A 16 3.36 -31.91 3.38
C PHE A 16 4.23 -31.03 4.30
N GLY A 17 4.53 -31.46 5.51
CA GLY A 17 5.42 -30.76 6.44
C GLY A 17 6.85 -30.61 5.89
N LEU A 18 7.40 -31.66 5.27
CA LEU A 18 8.70 -31.64 4.60
C LEU A 18 8.69 -30.74 3.36
N MET A 19 7.61 -30.75 2.58
CA MET A 19 7.44 -29.86 1.42
C MET A 19 7.39 -28.39 1.85
N VAL A 20 6.62 -28.05 2.88
CA VAL A 20 6.54 -26.70 3.46
C VAL A 20 7.89 -26.27 4.03
N PHE A 21 8.57 -27.17 4.76
CA PHE A 21 9.91 -26.91 5.31
C PHE A 21 10.94 -26.65 4.21
N TYR A 22 10.93 -27.46 3.14
CA TYR A 22 11.83 -27.31 2.00
C TYR A 22 11.55 -26.02 1.22
N ALA A 23 10.28 -25.70 0.96
CA ALA A 23 9.88 -24.45 0.32
C ALA A 23 10.35 -23.23 1.13
N LYS A 24 10.14 -23.24 2.45
CA LYS A 24 10.61 -22.17 3.34
C LYS A 24 12.14 -22.01 3.31
N ARG A 25 12.89 -23.12 3.37
CA ARG A 25 14.37 -23.08 3.26
C ARG A 25 14.86 -22.62 1.89
N LYS A 26 14.14 -22.96 0.82
CA LYS A 26 14.44 -22.49 -0.54
C LYS A 26 14.27 -20.97 -0.62
N ASP A 27 13.20 -20.43 -0.04
CA ASP A 27 12.93 -18.99 -0.02
C ASP A 27 13.91 -18.22 0.86
N GLU A 28 14.36 -18.80 1.97
CA GLU A 28 15.39 -18.20 2.84
C GLU A 28 16.71 -17.96 2.08
N ARG A 29 17.06 -18.85 1.15
CA ARG A 29 18.27 -18.78 0.31
C ARG A 29 18.16 -17.80 -0.85
N LYS A 30 16.95 -17.30 -1.16
CA LYS A 30 16.77 -16.29 -2.19
C LYS A 30 17.49 -14.99 -1.83
N THR A 31 17.83 -14.24 -2.85
CA THR A 31 18.60 -13.00 -2.81
C THR A 31 17.91 -11.94 -3.65
N GLU A 32 18.46 -10.74 -3.65
CA GLU A 32 18.10 -9.68 -4.57
C GLU A 32 18.23 -10.08 -6.05
N ALA A 33 19.13 -11.00 -6.41
CA ALA A 33 19.23 -11.50 -7.78
C ALA A 33 18.01 -12.34 -8.17
N ASP A 34 17.44 -13.09 -7.22
CA ASP A 34 16.19 -13.83 -7.44
C ASP A 34 15.00 -12.88 -7.63
N VAL A 35 14.99 -11.72 -6.94
CA VAL A 35 13.99 -10.67 -7.18
C VAL A 35 14.10 -10.17 -8.61
N LEU A 36 15.30 -9.82 -9.08
CA LEU A 36 15.51 -9.39 -10.47
C LEU A 36 15.03 -10.44 -11.48
N GLN A 37 15.37 -11.71 -11.23
CA GLN A 37 14.93 -12.82 -12.08
C GLN A 37 13.40 -12.96 -12.09
N PHE A 38 12.74 -12.83 -10.94
CA PHE A 38 11.28 -12.85 -10.86
C PHE A 38 10.67 -11.71 -11.69
N LEU A 39 11.17 -10.48 -11.54
CA LEU A 39 10.66 -9.32 -12.28
C LEU A 39 10.76 -9.55 -13.80
N ALA A 40 11.91 -10.07 -14.27
CA ALA A 40 12.15 -10.34 -15.69
C ALA A 40 11.34 -11.53 -16.23
N ALA A 41 11.14 -12.58 -15.43
CA ALA A 41 10.42 -13.79 -15.84
C ALA A 41 8.89 -13.63 -15.79
N HIS A 42 8.38 -12.63 -15.07
CA HIS A 42 6.95 -12.40 -14.87
C HIS A 42 6.51 -10.97 -15.27
N PRO A 43 6.62 -10.60 -16.56
CA PRO A 43 6.18 -9.29 -17.05
C PRO A 43 4.71 -8.98 -16.76
N ASP A 44 3.86 -10.00 -16.73
CA ASP A 44 2.44 -9.82 -16.41
C ASP A 44 2.18 -9.52 -14.93
N HIS A 45 3.17 -9.73 -14.06
CA HIS A 45 3.04 -9.53 -12.61
C HIS A 45 3.79 -8.33 -12.07
N ALA A 46 4.76 -7.77 -12.80
CA ALA A 46 5.59 -6.67 -12.32
C ALA A 46 5.69 -5.50 -13.30
N SER A 47 5.80 -4.29 -12.74
CA SER A 47 6.13 -3.07 -13.49
C SER A 47 7.13 -2.25 -12.68
N MET A 48 8.09 -1.62 -13.36
CA MET A 48 9.10 -0.77 -12.72
C MET A 48 9.35 0.46 -13.58
N TYR A 49 9.39 1.63 -12.97
CA TYR A 49 9.78 2.87 -13.62
C TYR A 49 10.76 3.63 -12.72
N VAL A 50 11.90 4.01 -13.27
CA VAL A 50 12.92 4.76 -12.53
C VAL A 50 13.40 5.94 -13.35
N MET A 51 13.46 7.09 -12.69
CA MET A 51 14.08 8.30 -13.19
C MET A 51 15.28 8.65 -12.31
N GLU A 52 16.40 8.96 -12.95
CA GLU A 52 17.60 9.49 -12.30
C GLU A 52 17.97 10.81 -12.96
N ASN A 53 18.08 11.87 -12.16
CA ASN A 53 18.43 13.22 -12.64
C ASN A 53 17.60 13.64 -13.87
N ASP A 54 16.28 13.45 -13.76
CA ASP A 54 15.30 13.81 -14.79
C ASP A 54 15.35 12.98 -16.08
N ARG A 55 16.12 11.89 -16.08
CA ARG A 55 16.19 10.93 -17.19
C ARG A 55 15.58 9.60 -16.79
N VAL A 56 14.77 9.02 -17.67
CA VAL A 56 14.24 7.67 -17.51
C VAL A 56 15.38 6.67 -17.70
N VAL A 57 15.62 5.84 -16.70
CA VAL A 57 16.64 4.77 -16.74
C VAL A 57 16.02 3.37 -16.81
N ILE A 58 14.81 3.21 -16.30
CA ILE A 58 14.01 1.98 -16.43
C ILE A 58 12.59 2.39 -16.80
N ASP A 59 12.09 1.79 -17.88
CA ASP A 59 10.70 1.83 -18.32
C ASP A 59 10.26 0.40 -18.61
N TYR A 60 9.78 -0.29 -17.57
CA TYR A 60 9.42 -1.70 -17.61
C TYR A 60 7.93 -1.87 -17.29
N GLN A 61 7.16 -2.29 -18.29
CA GLN A 61 5.70 -2.48 -18.18
C GLN A 61 5.01 -1.26 -17.57
N SER A 62 5.47 -0.06 -17.92
CA SER A 62 5.21 1.13 -17.11
C SER A 62 3.79 1.66 -17.25
N ASP A 63 3.12 1.40 -18.37
CA ASP A 63 1.75 1.79 -18.65
C ASP A 63 0.71 0.71 -18.22
N VAL A 64 1.17 -0.42 -17.67
CA VAL A 64 0.32 -1.49 -17.15
C VAL A 64 -0.26 -1.07 -15.79
N LYS A 65 -1.59 -0.99 -15.73
CA LYS A 65 -2.30 -0.66 -14.50
C LYS A 65 -2.26 -1.83 -13.52
N ARG A 66 -1.85 -1.56 -12.27
CA ARG A 66 -1.78 -2.53 -11.18
C ARG A 66 -2.42 -1.96 -9.91
N PRO A 67 -3.06 -2.80 -9.07
CA PRO A 67 -3.61 -2.36 -7.80
C PRO A 67 -2.56 -1.71 -6.89
N LEU A 68 -2.90 -0.59 -6.27
CA LEU A 68 -1.96 0.25 -5.52
C LEU A 68 -1.72 -0.20 -4.08
N ALA A 69 -2.69 -0.88 -3.48
CA ALA A 69 -2.75 -1.07 -2.03
C ALA A 69 -2.50 0.27 -1.31
N SER A 70 -1.66 0.29 -0.27
CA SER A 70 -1.39 1.50 0.53
C SER A 70 -0.62 2.61 -0.19
N VAL A 71 -0.19 2.42 -1.44
CA VAL A 71 0.43 3.49 -2.25
C VAL A 71 -0.58 4.60 -2.57
N LEU A 72 -1.89 4.28 -2.67
CA LEU A 72 -2.97 5.25 -2.88
C LEU A 72 -2.99 6.39 -1.85
N LYS A 73 -2.39 6.16 -0.67
CA LYS A 73 -2.36 7.13 0.43
C LYS A 73 -1.55 8.38 0.07
N ILE A 74 -0.70 8.32 -0.95
CA ILE A 74 -0.02 9.50 -1.51
C ILE A 74 -1.05 10.50 -2.06
N ALA A 75 -2.06 10.05 -2.81
CA ALA A 75 -3.11 10.92 -3.33
C ALA A 75 -3.92 11.59 -2.19
N ILE A 76 -4.15 10.87 -1.10
CA ILE A 76 -4.83 11.39 0.10
C ILE A 76 -3.96 12.47 0.79
N ALA A 77 -2.65 12.23 0.93
CA ALA A 77 -1.73 13.21 1.50
C ALA A 77 -1.62 14.48 0.64
N LEU A 78 -1.69 14.35 -0.68
CA LEU A 78 -1.70 15.48 -1.61
C LEU A 78 -2.96 16.33 -1.47
N GLU A 79 -4.14 15.71 -1.33
CA GLU A 79 -5.37 16.46 -1.10
C GLU A 79 -5.37 17.13 0.29
N LEU A 80 -4.88 16.45 1.32
CA LEU A 80 -4.69 17.05 2.65
C LEU A 80 -3.80 18.30 2.57
N ALA A 81 -2.66 18.19 1.91
CA ALA A 81 -1.71 19.29 1.74
C ALA A 81 -2.33 20.47 0.99
N GLU A 82 -3.16 20.22 -0.01
CA GLU A 82 -3.84 21.31 -0.71
C GLU A 82 -4.91 21.97 0.19
N GLN A 83 -5.78 21.21 0.84
CA GLN A 83 -6.78 21.80 1.73
C GLN A 83 -6.14 22.64 2.83
N ALA A 84 -5.00 22.20 3.36
CA ALA A 84 -4.24 22.95 4.34
C ALA A 84 -3.60 24.22 3.74
N ALA A 85 -3.01 24.15 2.54
CA ALA A 85 -2.45 25.31 1.85
C ALA A 85 -3.52 26.36 1.49
N GLU A 86 -4.75 25.93 1.22
CA GLU A 86 -5.91 26.79 0.98
C GLU A 86 -6.53 27.34 2.29
N GLY A 87 -5.98 26.98 3.46
CA GLY A 87 -6.47 27.42 4.77
C GLY A 87 -7.79 26.78 5.21
N ARG A 88 -8.25 25.71 4.53
CA ARG A 88 -9.46 24.95 4.92
C ARG A 88 -9.19 24.01 6.11
N ILE A 89 -7.94 23.63 6.30
CA ILE A 89 -7.48 22.70 7.33
C ILE A 89 -6.25 23.28 8.03
N ASP A 90 -6.21 23.19 9.36
CA ASP A 90 -5.01 23.48 10.14
C ASP A 90 -4.28 22.19 10.47
N MET A 91 -3.03 22.05 10.03
CA MET A 91 -2.21 20.86 10.30
C MET A 91 -1.86 20.67 11.78
N ASN A 92 -2.00 21.73 12.59
CA ASN A 92 -1.79 21.70 14.03
C ASN A 92 -3.07 21.44 14.82
N GLU A 93 -4.24 21.28 14.16
CA GLU A 93 -5.49 20.99 14.87
C GLU A 93 -5.38 19.69 15.66
N ALA A 94 -5.91 19.69 16.88
CA ALA A 94 -5.91 18.53 17.76
C ALA A 94 -6.94 17.49 17.28
N VAL A 95 -6.47 16.26 17.08
CA VAL A 95 -7.26 15.12 16.65
C VAL A 95 -7.31 14.09 17.79
N PRO A 96 -8.48 13.89 18.43
CA PRO A 96 -8.64 12.88 19.46
C PRO A 96 -8.34 11.48 18.89
N LEU A 97 -7.53 10.67 19.59
CA LEU A 97 -7.20 9.32 19.12
C LEU A 97 -8.44 8.45 18.91
N ASP A 98 -9.50 8.63 19.71
CA ASP A 98 -10.77 7.91 19.55
C ASP A 98 -11.47 8.21 18.22
N SER A 99 -11.29 9.42 17.68
CA SER A 99 -11.85 9.78 16.37
C SER A 99 -11.24 8.96 15.23
N LEU A 100 -9.97 8.57 15.36
CA LEU A 100 -9.23 7.69 14.45
C LEU A 100 -9.59 6.23 14.69
N ARG A 101 -9.63 5.80 15.97
CA ARG A 101 -9.92 4.42 16.37
C ARG A 101 -11.28 3.92 15.88
N ARG A 102 -12.25 4.81 15.62
CA ARG A 102 -13.56 4.42 15.05
C ARG A 102 -13.44 3.65 13.72
N PHE A 103 -12.36 3.88 12.97
CA PHE A 103 -12.09 3.24 11.68
C PHE A 103 -11.15 2.04 11.78
N TYR A 104 -10.66 1.71 12.98
CA TYR A 104 -9.70 0.64 13.16
C TYR A 104 -10.37 -0.74 13.06
N ILE A 105 -9.90 -1.56 12.13
CA ILE A 105 -10.33 -2.95 11.96
C ILE A 105 -9.20 -3.87 12.46
N PRO A 106 -9.34 -4.51 13.63
CA PRO A 106 -8.25 -5.24 14.26
C PRO A 106 -7.66 -6.36 13.38
N GLY A 107 -6.34 -6.35 13.22
CA GLY A 107 -5.60 -7.42 12.53
C GLY A 107 -5.64 -7.39 10.99
N THR A 108 -6.06 -6.27 10.39
CA THR A 108 -6.17 -6.13 8.92
C THR A 108 -5.04 -5.36 8.26
N ASP A 109 -4.26 -4.60 9.03
CA ASP A 109 -3.27 -3.65 8.52
C ASP A 109 -1.83 -4.09 8.83
N GLY A 110 -1.62 -5.38 9.12
CA GLY A 110 -0.30 -5.92 9.47
C GLY A 110 0.27 -5.40 10.80
N GLY A 111 -0.55 -4.74 11.63
CA GLY A 111 -0.09 -4.10 12.86
C GLY A 111 0.32 -2.63 12.68
N ALA A 112 0.12 -2.05 11.49
CA ALA A 112 0.45 -0.67 11.17
C ALA A 112 -0.09 0.35 12.18
N HIS A 113 -1.39 0.33 12.46
CA HIS A 113 -2.01 1.28 13.39
C HIS A 113 -1.52 1.11 14.84
N PRO A 114 -1.48 -0.11 15.42
CA PRO A 114 -0.83 -0.32 16.72
C PRO A 114 0.64 0.12 16.77
N SER A 115 1.43 -0.14 15.72
CA SER A 115 2.83 0.29 15.65
C SER A 115 2.96 1.81 15.63
N TRP A 116 2.06 2.51 14.94
CA TRP A 116 1.99 3.97 14.98
C TRP A 116 1.66 4.46 16.40
N LEU A 117 0.60 3.93 17.02
CA LEU A 117 0.22 4.30 18.38
C LEU A 117 1.37 4.11 19.39
N ASN A 118 2.11 3.00 19.28
CA ASN A 118 3.27 2.73 20.13
C ASN A 118 4.43 3.70 19.91
N ALA A 119 4.53 4.30 18.72
CA ALA A 119 5.57 5.25 18.38
C ALA A 119 5.23 6.71 18.70
N LEU A 120 4.01 6.99 19.16
CA LEU A 120 3.56 8.36 19.43
C LEU A 120 4.24 8.99 20.65
N ASP A 121 4.86 8.23 21.56
CA ASP A 121 5.59 8.70 22.75
C ASP A 121 5.06 10.04 23.33
N GLN A 122 5.81 11.15 23.17
CA GLN A 122 5.48 12.50 23.68
C GLN A 122 4.55 13.33 22.78
N ALA A 123 4.18 12.82 21.60
CA ALA A 123 3.30 13.51 20.67
C ALA A 123 1.82 13.48 21.09
N VAL A 124 1.46 12.61 22.06
CA VAL A 124 0.11 12.55 22.62
C VAL A 124 -0.04 13.64 23.68
N THR A 125 -1.01 14.53 23.48
CA THR A 125 -1.37 15.57 24.45
C THR A 125 -2.08 14.95 25.67
N ALA A 126 -2.16 15.71 26.77
CA ALA A 126 -2.74 15.21 28.02
C ALA A 126 -4.22 14.77 27.90
N ASP A 127 -4.96 15.31 26.94
CA ASP A 127 -6.34 14.96 26.59
C ASP A 127 -6.47 13.75 25.63
N GLY A 128 -5.36 13.11 25.26
CA GLY A 128 -5.37 11.92 24.39
C GLY A 128 -5.53 12.25 22.90
N SER A 129 -5.03 13.41 22.48
CA SER A 129 -5.06 13.88 21.09
C SER A 129 -3.65 13.89 20.48
N VAL A 130 -3.59 13.94 19.15
CA VAL A 130 -2.36 14.20 18.37
C VAL A 130 -2.65 15.32 17.38
N THR A 131 -1.64 15.98 16.81
CA THR A 131 -1.89 16.93 15.71
C THR A 131 -2.36 16.19 14.46
N LEU A 132 -3.08 16.88 13.59
CA LEU A 132 -3.47 16.33 12.28
C LEU A 132 -2.24 15.92 11.45
N LEU A 133 -1.14 16.66 11.55
CA LEU A 133 0.14 16.27 10.94
C LEU A 133 0.65 14.92 11.46
N GLU A 134 0.61 14.67 12.77
CA GLU A 134 1.04 13.37 13.32
C GLU A 134 0.09 12.23 12.92
N ALA A 135 -1.22 12.50 12.78
CA ALA A 135 -2.15 11.54 12.20
C ALA A 135 -1.82 11.23 10.71
N ALA A 136 -1.46 12.24 9.92
CA ALA A 136 -1.05 12.09 8.51
C ALA A 136 0.26 11.29 8.38
N LYS A 137 1.22 11.55 9.27
CA LYS A 137 2.45 10.75 9.40
C LYS A 137 2.15 9.30 9.78
N GLY A 138 1.16 9.04 10.64
CA GLY A 138 0.66 7.70 10.91
C GLY A 138 0.12 6.99 9.65
N MET A 139 -0.61 7.72 8.80
CA MET A 139 -1.09 7.20 7.52
C MET A 139 0.06 6.88 6.55
N ILE A 140 1.07 7.74 6.42
CA ILE A 140 2.15 7.52 5.44
C ILE A 140 3.26 6.60 5.95
N HIS A 141 3.84 6.91 7.11
CA HIS A 141 5.03 6.22 7.60
C HIS A 141 4.74 4.85 8.21
N TYR A 142 3.57 4.68 8.82
CA TYR A 142 3.17 3.40 9.40
C TYR A 142 2.15 2.67 8.55
N SER A 143 1.53 3.35 7.57
CA SER A 143 0.47 2.80 6.73
C SER A 143 -0.85 2.55 7.49
N SER A 144 -1.11 3.28 8.56
CA SER A 144 -2.32 3.15 9.40
C SER A 144 -3.60 3.26 8.56
N ASN A 145 -4.34 2.15 8.46
CA ASN A 145 -5.60 2.11 7.72
C ASN A 145 -6.71 2.93 8.42
N ALA A 146 -6.72 2.95 9.74
CA ALA A 146 -7.69 3.76 10.50
C ALA A 146 -7.51 5.27 10.23
N ASN A 147 -6.26 5.75 10.25
CA ASN A 147 -5.96 7.16 9.93
C ASN A 147 -6.34 7.47 8.48
N THR A 148 -6.20 6.51 7.59
CA THR A 148 -6.53 6.67 6.17
C THR A 148 -8.02 6.92 5.95
N GLU A 149 -8.87 6.10 6.56
CA GLU A 149 -10.32 6.26 6.43
C GLU A 149 -10.85 7.47 7.21
N TYR A 150 -10.17 7.86 8.29
CA TYR A 150 -10.39 9.17 8.90
C TYR A 150 -10.11 10.32 7.92
N PHE A 151 -9.01 10.30 7.17
CA PHE A 151 -8.74 11.32 6.16
C PHE A 151 -9.71 11.25 4.98
N MET A 152 -10.20 10.07 4.59
CA MET A 152 -11.28 9.97 3.60
C MET A 152 -12.56 10.65 4.07
N GLU A 153 -12.92 10.53 5.36
CA GLU A 153 -14.04 11.26 5.96
C GLU A 153 -13.76 12.77 5.98
N ARG A 154 -12.61 13.16 6.53
CA ARG A 154 -12.25 14.56 6.82
C ARG A 154 -12.11 15.41 5.55
N LEU A 155 -11.48 14.84 4.52
CA LEU A 155 -11.20 15.55 3.26
C LEU A 155 -12.37 15.46 2.28
N GLY A 156 -13.20 14.42 2.39
CA GLY A 156 -14.23 14.07 1.42
C GLY A 156 -13.65 13.28 0.23
N LEU A 157 -14.22 12.11 -0.06
CA LEU A 157 -13.78 11.25 -1.16
C LEU A 157 -13.89 11.89 -2.54
N ASP A 158 -14.91 12.73 -2.75
CA ASP A 158 -15.07 13.46 -4.02
C ASP A 158 -13.88 14.41 -4.23
N ASN A 159 -13.43 15.11 -3.18
CA ASN A 159 -12.27 16.01 -3.26
C ASN A 159 -10.98 15.23 -3.55
N ILE A 160 -10.78 14.08 -2.90
CA ILE A 160 -9.63 13.19 -3.15
C ILE A 160 -9.63 12.73 -4.62
N ASN A 161 -10.78 12.32 -5.14
CA ASN A 161 -10.89 11.86 -6.53
C ASN A 161 -10.76 12.99 -7.57
N VAL A 162 -11.26 14.19 -7.26
CA VAL A 162 -11.02 15.38 -8.08
C VAL A 162 -9.54 15.76 -8.07
N ARG A 163 -8.84 15.60 -6.94
CA ARG A 163 -7.39 15.84 -6.85
C ARG A 163 -6.62 14.93 -7.80
N ILE A 164 -6.93 13.65 -7.84
CA ILE A 164 -6.34 12.68 -8.78
C ILE A 164 -6.45 13.19 -10.22
N GLN A 165 -7.63 13.68 -10.61
CA GLN A 165 -7.87 14.24 -11.94
C GLN A 165 -7.05 15.53 -12.18
N LYS A 166 -7.00 16.44 -11.20
CA LYS A 166 -6.22 17.69 -11.27
C LYS A 166 -4.71 17.44 -11.37
N LEU A 167 -4.22 16.35 -10.78
CA LEU A 167 -2.83 15.92 -10.88
C LEU A 167 -2.50 15.24 -12.22
N GLY A 168 -3.49 15.04 -13.10
CA GLY A 168 -3.30 14.40 -14.39
C GLY A 168 -3.09 12.89 -14.33
N LEU A 169 -3.48 12.25 -13.22
CA LEU A 169 -3.39 10.79 -13.05
C LEU A 169 -4.56 10.10 -13.77
N SER A 170 -4.47 10.06 -15.09
CA SER A 170 -5.52 9.62 -16.00
C SER A 170 -5.78 8.11 -15.97
N ARG A 171 -4.80 7.34 -15.47
CA ARG A 171 -4.88 5.87 -15.38
C ARG A 171 -5.29 5.41 -13.99
N HIS A 172 -5.29 6.30 -13.01
CA HIS A 172 -5.69 6.03 -11.63
C HIS A 172 -7.20 5.75 -11.51
N ASP A 173 -7.56 4.62 -10.91
CA ASP A 173 -8.94 4.30 -10.58
C ASP A 173 -9.45 5.17 -9.42
N PRO A 174 -10.75 5.53 -9.37
CA PRO A 174 -11.29 6.27 -8.23
C PRO A 174 -11.03 5.56 -6.88
N ILE A 175 -10.58 6.33 -5.89
CA ILE A 175 -10.41 5.88 -4.52
C ILE A 175 -11.78 5.75 -3.84
N PHE A 176 -11.96 4.64 -3.14
CA PHE A 176 -13.09 4.35 -2.25
C PHE A 176 -12.57 3.87 -0.87
N PRO A 177 -13.43 3.71 0.16
CA PRO A 177 -13.05 3.21 1.48
C PRO A 177 -12.52 1.76 1.47
N VAL A 178 -11.21 1.61 1.20
CA VAL A 178 -10.58 0.30 0.98
C VAL A 178 -10.51 -0.58 2.22
N SER A 179 -10.52 -0.01 3.43
CA SER A 179 -10.51 -0.78 4.69
C SER A 179 -11.92 -1.25 5.02
N SER A 180 -12.91 -0.36 4.87
CA SER A 180 -14.33 -0.68 4.97
C SER A 180 -14.75 -1.78 3.97
N ALA A 181 -14.17 -1.81 2.78
CA ALA A 181 -14.37 -2.91 1.82
C ALA A 181 -14.00 -4.30 2.37
N MET A 182 -13.05 -4.39 3.32
CA MET A 182 -12.71 -5.67 3.97
C MET A 182 -13.84 -6.22 4.84
N LEU A 183 -14.76 -5.36 5.29
CA LEU A 183 -15.92 -5.73 6.10
C LEU A 183 -17.09 -6.23 5.26
N MET A 184 -17.02 -6.09 3.92
CA MET A 184 -18.12 -6.39 3.01
C MET A 184 -18.65 -7.81 3.15
N TYR A 185 -17.76 -8.80 3.24
CA TYR A 185 -18.14 -10.19 3.41
C TYR A 185 -18.92 -10.43 4.73
N GLY A 186 -18.41 -9.88 5.83
CA GLY A 186 -19.09 -9.96 7.12
C GLY A 186 -20.41 -9.21 7.13
N TYR A 187 -20.46 -8.05 6.49
CA TYR A 187 -21.66 -7.22 6.40
C TYR A 187 -22.77 -7.96 5.65
N MET A 188 -22.46 -8.49 4.46
CA MET A 188 -23.43 -9.20 3.62
C MET A 188 -23.90 -10.51 4.27
N THR A 189 -23.00 -11.25 4.94
CA THR A 189 -23.40 -12.48 5.64
C THR A 189 -24.26 -12.21 6.87
N LYS A 190 -23.94 -11.16 7.64
CA LYS A 190 -24.62 -10.85 8.90
C LYS A 190 -25.91 -10.07 8.72
N TYR A 191 -25.88 -9.00 7.92
CA TYR A 191 -26.98 -8.03 7.79
C TYR A 191 -27.80 -8.21 6.51
N GLU A 192 -27.23 -8.78 5.45
CA GLU A 192 -27.97 -9.13 4.23
C GLU A 192 -28.38 -10.62 4.20
N HIS A 193 -28.07 -11.36 5.27
CA HIS A 193 -28.42 -12.77 5.48
C HIS A 193 -28.01 -13.69 4.32
N MET A 194 -26.95 -13.34 3.61
CA MET A 194 -26.41 -14.15 2.52
C MET A 194 -25.60 -15.32 3.08
N SER A 195 -25.73 -16.50 2.47
CA SER A 195 -24.82 -17.61 2.80
C SER A 195 -23.39 -17.28 2.37
N ARG A 196 -22.39 -17.86 3.05
CA ARG A 196 -20.95 -17.67 2.75
C ARG A 196 -20.61 -17.80 1.25
N ARG A 197 -21.14 -18.85 0.61
CA ARG A 197 -20.94 -19.12 -0.82
C ARG A 197 -21.60 -18.06 -1.71
N GLN A 198 -22.83 -17.65 -1.38
CA GLN A 198 -23.52 -16.60 -2.13
C GLN A 198 -22.77 -15.27 -2.01
N THR A 199 -22.28 -14.92 -0.82
CA THR A 199 -21.52 -13.69 -0.59
C THR A 199 -20.23 -13.66 -1.41
N GLU A 200 -19.44 -14.74 -1.41
CA GLU A 200 -18.22 -14.83 -2.22
C GLU A 200 -18.53 -14.64 -3.72
N GLN A 201 -19.56 -15.31 -4.24
CA GLN A 201 -19.95 -15.17 -5.65
C GLN A 201 -20.47 -13.77 -5.97
N ALA A 202 -21.25 -13.16 -5.07
CA ALA A 202 -21.74 -11.81 -5.25
C ALA A 202 -20.60 -10.79 -5.28
N MET A 203 -19.68 -10.85 -4.32
CA MET A 203 -18.49 -9.98 -4.31
C MET A 203 -17.63 -10.15 -5.56
N LYS A 204 -17.49 -11.39 -6.06
CA LYS A 204 -16.77 -11.67 -7.31
C LYS A 204 -17.48 -11.08 -8.53
N GLY A 205 -18.81 -11.14 -8.55
CA GLY A 205 -19.65 -10.69 -9.67
C GLY A 205 -19.92 -9.19 -9.73
N MET A 206 -19.65 -8.43 -8.67
CA MET A 206 -19.80 -6.97 -8.68
C MET A 206 -18.92 -6.32 -9.76
N THR A 207 -19.46 -5.32 -10.43
CA THR A 207 -18.64 -4.33 -11.17
C THR A 207 -17.82 -3.51 -10.19
N ASP A 208 -16.76 -2.84 -10.66
CA ASP A 208 -15.94 -1.97 -9.80
C ASP A 208 -16.78 -0.86 -9.15
N ARG A 209 -17.76 -0.33 -9.89
CA ARG A 209 -18.70 0.68 -9.38
C ARG A 209 -19.59 0.14 -8.26
N GLU A 210 -20.14 -1.06 -8.41
CA GLU A 210 -20.96 -1.69 -7.37
C GLU A 210 -20.13 -2.03 -6.12
N TYR A 211 -18.91 -2.50 -6.33
CA TYR A 211 -17.99 -2.81 -5.24
C TYR A 211 -17.62 -1.56 -4.44
N ALA A 212 -17.24 -0.48 -5.14
CA ALA A 212 -16.95 0.82 -4.52
C ALA A 212 -18.17 1.40 -3.80
N ALA A 213 -19.36 1.33 -4.40
CA ALA A 213 -20.60 1.78 -3.77
C ALA A 213 -20.94 0.98 -2.51
N LYS A 214 -20.72 -0.34 -2.52
CA LYS A 214 -20.92 -1.18 -1.33
C LYS A 214 -19.88 -0.85 -0.24
N ALA A 215 -18.63 -0.61 -0.62
CA ALA A 215 -17.59 -0.16 0.32
C ALA A 215 -17.95 1.19 0.97
N GLN A 216 -18.48 2.13 0.18
CA GLN A 216 -18.98 3.41 0.68
C GLN A 216 -20.14 3.25 1.66
N LEU A 217 -21.12 2.41 1.32
CA LEU A 217 -22.25 2.11 2.21
C LEU A 217 -21.76 1.60 3.57
N ILE A 218 -20.78 0.69 3.56
CA ILE A 218 -20.22 0.11 4.79
C ILE A 218 -19.44 1.16 5.57
N PHE A 219 -18.67 2.02 4.89
CA PHE A 219 -17.96 3.13 5.50
C PHE A 219 -18.91 4.07 6.26
N ASP A 220 -20.01 4.49 5.62
CA ASP A 220 -21.02 5.33 6.27
C ASP A 220 -21.73 4.61 7.43
N TRP A 221 -21.91 3.31 7.30
CA TRP A 221 -22.50 2.49 8.35
C TRP A 221 -21.58 2.35 9.57
N ILE A 222 -20.28 2.08 9.39
CA ILE A 222 -19.34 1.93 10.52
C ILE A 222 -19.06 3.25 11.23
N ARG A 223 -19.17 4.40 10.55
CA ARG A 223 -19.08 5.73 11.19
C ARG A 223 -20.13 5.90 12.29
N GLN A 224 -21.30 5.30 12.10
CA GLN A 224 -22.41 5.31 13.06
C GLN A 224 -22.39 4.09 13.99
N ASN A 225 -21.68 3.02 13.63
CA ASN A 225 -21.68 1.74 14.33
C ASN A 225 -20.27 1.14 14.54
N PRO A 226 -19.28 1.89 15.04
CA PRO A 226 -17.90 1.41 15.13
C PRO A 226 -17.76 0.16 16.02
N GLN A 227 -18.60 0.03 17.05
CA GLN A 227 -18.66 -1.13 17.94
C GLN A 227 -19.00 -2.45 17.23
N ALA A 228 -19.56 -2.39 16.02
CA ALA A 228 -19.92 -3.60 15.27
C ALA A 228 -18.78 -4.15 14.42
N ILE A 229 -17.71 -3.38 14.18
CA ILE A 229 -16.54 -3.80 13.38
C ILE A 229 -15.98 -5.16 13.81
N PRO A 230 -15.74 -5.44 15.11
CA PRO A 230 -15.21 -6.74 15.54
C PRO A 230 -16.10 -7.92 15.17
N SER A 231 -17.40 -7.69 14.96
CA SER A 231 -18.36 -8.72 14.59
C SER A 231 -18.49 -8.93 13.08
N LEU A 232 -17.95 -8.01 12.28
CA LEU A 232 -17.93 -8.05 10.82
C LEU A 232 -16.60 -8.53 10.26
N HIS A 233 -15.53 -8.39 11.04
CA HIS A 233 -14.22 -8.88 10.68
C HIS A 233 -13.73 -9.86 11.74
N ASP A 234 -13.89 -11.14 11.45
CA ASP A 234 -13.13 -12.18 12.13
C ASP A 234 -11.89 -12.50 11.27
N ARG A 235 -10.76 -12.80 11.93
CA ARG A 235 -9.52 -13.27 11.29
C ARG A 235 -9.71 -14.55 10.46
N SER A 236 -10.90 -15.15 10.52
CA SER A 236 -11.33 -16.32 9.75
C SER A 236 -11.92 -16.00 8.37
N ASN A 237 -11.89 -14.75 7.89
CA ASN A 237 -12.32 -14.42 6.53
C ASN A 237 -11.63 -15.35 5.50
N PRO A 238 -12.39 -16.06 4.65
CA PRO A 238 -11.80 -17.02 3.72
C PRO A 238 -10.75 -16.40 2.80
N ILE A 239 -9.65 -17.09 2.53
CA ILE A 239 -8.59 -16.64 1.60
C ILE A 239 -9.16 -16.17 0.25
N PRO A 240 -10.15 -16.86 -0.38
CA PRO A 240 -10.77 -16.37 -1.61
C PRO A 240 -11.38 -14.97 -1.49
N VAL A 241 -12.01 -14.65 -0.35
CA VAL A 241 -12.59 -13.33 -0.07
C VAL A 241 -11.50 -12.27 0.07
N GLN A 242 -10.41 -12.59 0.78
CA GLN A 242 -9.27 -11.68 0.90
C GLN A 242 -8.62 -11.39 -0.45
N ARG A 243 -8.55 -12.40 -1.33
CA ARG A 243 -8.04 -12.25 -2.70
C ARG A 243 -8.95 -11.38 -3.56
N ILE A 244 -10.29 -11.51 -3.43
CA ILE A 244 -11.23 -10.60 -4.11
C ILE A 244 -10.98 -9.15 -3.67
N TRP A 245 -10.88 -8.90 -2.36
CA TRP A 245 -10.59 -7.56 -1.85
C TRP A 245 -9.26 -7.00 -2.40
N SER A 246 -8.19 -7.80 -2.31
CA SER A 246 -6.85 -7.44 -2.79
C SER A 246 -6.88 -7.05 -4.27
N ALA A 247 -7.53 -7.85 -5.13
CA ALA A 247 -7.63 -7.59 -6.57
C ALA A 247 -8.52 -6.40 -6.95
N ARG A 248 -9.42 -5.96 -6.05
CA ARG A 248 -10.36 -4.83 -6.30
C ARG A 248 -9.85 -3.49 -5.79
N LEU A 249 -8.64 -3.44 -5.21
CA LEU A 249 -8.06 -2.18 -4.77
C LEU A 249 -7.83 -1.24 -5.96
N PRO A 250 -8.01 0.09 -5.80
CA PRO A 250 -7.76 1.06 -6.85
C PRO A 250 -6.37 0.86 -7.46
N GLY A 251 -6.29 0.85 -8.79
CA GLY A 251 -5.06 0.66 -9.53
C GLY A 251 -4.56 1.94 -10.20
N ASP A 252 -3.27 1.94 -10.52
CA ASP A 252 -2.62 2.93 -11.39
C ASP A 252 -1.33 2.31 -11.98
N THR A 253 -0.53 3.11 -12.66
CA THR A 253 0.68 2.76 -13.39
C THR A 253 1.92 3.25 -12.64
N VAL A 254 3.03 2.53 -12.76
CA VAL A 254 4.30 2.98 -12.17
C VAL A 254 4.81 4.26 -12.82
N LYS A 255 4.46 4.52 -14.09
CA LYS A 255 4.82 5.75 -14.79
C LYS A 255 4.16 6.97 -14.17
N GLU A 256 2.83 6.97 -14.00
CA GLU A 256 2.12 8.09 -13.38
C GLU A 256 2.61 8.32 -11.94
N TYR A 257 2.85 7.27 -11.16
CA TYR A 257 3.38 7.41 -9.80
C TYR A 257 4.83 7.90 -9.74
N ALA A 258 5.72 7.47 -10.62
CA ALA A 258 7.09 7.98 -10.64
C ALA A 258 7.14 9.47 -11.03
N VAL A 259 6.31 9.89 -11.99
CA VAL A 259 6.14 11.31 -12.35
C VAL A 259 5.54 12.11 -11.20
N LEU A 260 4.53 11.57 -10.51
CA LEU A 260 3.95 12.21 -9.33
C LEU A 260 5.01 12.44 -8.23
N LEU A 261 5.86 11.45 -7.96
CA LEU A 261 6.96 11.57 -6.99
C LEU A 261 7.99 12.61 -7.44
N GLN A 262 8.28 12.72 -8.74
CA GLN A 262 9.15 13.76 -9.28
C GLN A 262 8.56 15.15 -9.06
N ASN A 263 7.26 15.31 -9.33
CA ASN A 263 6.57 16.58 -9.12
C ASN A 263 6.59 16.98 -7.64
N ILE A 264 6.33 16.03 -6.72
CA ILE A 264 6.48 16.27 -5.27
C ILE A 264 7.92 16.71 -4.93
N GLN A 265 8.93 15.97 -5.40
CA GLN A 265 10.32 16.27 -5.06
C GLN A 265 10.75 17.65 -5.58
N LYS A 266 10.33 18.04 -6.79
CA LYS A 266 10.64 19.35 -7.38
C LYS A 266 9.76 20.49 -6.89
N GLY A 267 8.63 20.18 -6.26
CA GLY A 267 7.61 21.19 -5.96
C GLY A 267 6.87 21.69 -7.20
N GLU A 268 6.66 20.79 -8.16
CA GLU A 268 5.87 21.04 -9.36
C GLU A 268 4.42 20.56 -9.13
N SER A 269 3.47 21.11 -9.89
CA SER A 269 2.03 20.76 -9.85
C SER A 269 1.27 21.09 -8.56
N LEU A 270 1.91 21.65 -7.55
CA LEU A 270 1.31 22.11 -6.30
C LEU A 270 1.72 23.55 -5.99
N SER A 271 0.97 24.23 -5.12
CA SER A 271 1.44 25.50 -4.54
C SER A 271 2.70 25.28 -3.69
N PRO A 272 3.53 26.32 -3.44
CA PRO A 272 4.69 26.20 -2.56
C PRO A 272 4.34 25.72 -1.15
N GLU A 273 3.21 26.16 -0.60
CA GLU A 273 2.76 25.74 0.73
C GLU A 273 2.26 24.29 0.73
N ALA A 274 1.47 23.88 -0.28
CA ALA A 274 1.07 22.48 -0.41
C ALA A 274 2.28 21.56 -0.61
N THR A 275 3.28 21.99 -1.38
CA THR A 275 4.55 21.27 -1.54
C THR A 275 5.26 21.10 -0.19
N ARG A 276 5.36 22.19 0.59
CA ARG A 276 6.00 22.16 1.92
C ARG A 276 5.29 21.14 2.83
N ILE A 277 3.95 21.18 2.88
CA ILE A 277 3.14 20.32 3.74
C ILE A 277 3.23 18.85 3.30
N VAL A 278 3.10 18.55 2.00
CA VAL A 278 3.17 17.15 1.55
C VAL A 278 4.56 16.55 1.78
N LYS A 279 5.64 17.34 1.62
CA LYS A 279 6.99 16.90 1.98
C LYS A 279 7.13 16.64 3.48
N GLU A 280 6.55 17.50 4.32
CA GLU A 280 6.54 17.30 5.78
C GLU A 280 5.80 16.02 6.21
N ILE A 281 4.78 15.60 5.44
CA ILE A 281 4.05 14.35 5.64
C ILE A 281 4.82 13.13 5.09
N MET A 282 5.44 13.28 3.91
CA MET A 282 6.04 12.16 3.15
C MET A 282 7.47 11.84 3.58
N GLU A 283 8.26 12.85 3.90
CA GLU A 283 9.70 12.71 4.10
C GLU A 283 10.02 12.25 5.52
N ARG A 284 10.96 11.31 5.62
CA ARG A 284 11.57 10.97 6.90
C ARG A 284 12.84 11.76 7.07
N LYS A 285 13.12 12.22 8.29
CA LYS A 285 14.42 12.77 8.63
C LYS A 285 15.50 11.71 8.38
N PRO A 286 16.46 11.93 7.47
CA PRO A 286 17.54 10.97 7.26
C PRO A 286 18.38 10.83 8.53
N ARG A 287 18.96 9.65 8.71
CA ARG A 287 19.96 9.45 9.77
C ARG A 287 21.22 10.27 9.47
N PRO A 288 21.97 10.75 10.47
CA PRO A 288 23.17 11.58 10.25
C PRO A 288 24.19 10.98 9.28
N GLU A 289 24.31 9.65 9.25
CA GLU A 289 25.21 8.89 8.38
C GLU A 289 24.64 8.59 6.98
N SER A 290 23.39 8.99 6.71
CA SER A 290 22.74 8.78 5.41
C SER A 290 23.41 9.62 4.33
N LYS A 291 23.68 9.02 3.17
CA LYS A 291 24.06 9.77 1.96
C LYS A 291 22.91 10.62 1.39
N TYR A 292 21.67 10.28 1.74
CA TYR A 292 20.46 10.99 1.31
C TYR A 292 20.11 12.12 2.25
N ILE A 293 19.85 13.30 1.69
CA ILE A 293 19.40 14.51 2.39
C ILE A 293 17.87 14.65 2.38
N THR A 294 17.20 14.06 1.39
CA THR A 294 15.73 13.92 1.35
C THR A 294 15.37 12.49 0.97
N LEU A 295 14.32 11.95 1.58
CA LEU A 295 13.78 10.63 1.29
C LEU A 295 12.28 10.60 1.63
N GLY A 296 11.45 10.52 0.59
CA GLY A 296 10.03 10.23 0.70
C GLY A 296 9.75 8.84 0.14
N ALA A 297 8.94 8.04 0.82
CA ALA A 297 8.62 6.70 0.35
C ALA A 297 7.25 6.23 0.84
N LYS A 298 6.57 5.45 -0.01
CA LYS A 298 5.37 4.70 0.39
C LYS A 298 5.35 3.34 -0.28
N GLY A 299 5.26 2.30 0.53
CA GLY A 299 4.95 0.95 0.08
C GLY A 299 3.46 0.63 0.23
N GLY A 300 3.05 -0.49 -0.37
CA GLY A 300 1.73 -1.07 -0.16
C GLY A 300 1.75 -2.56 -0.39
N SER A 301 1.20 -3.31 0.57
CA SER A 301 1.10 -4.76 0.47
C SER A 301 -0.30 -5.25 0.78
N SER A 302 -0.62 -6.41 0.24
CA SER A 302 -1.77 -7.22 0.60
C SER A 302 -1.47 -8.68 0.22
N LEU A 303 -2.48 -9.55 0.25
CA LEU A 303 -2.30 -10.96 -0.10
C LEU A 303 -1.67 -11.20 -1.48
N SER A 304 -1.98 -10.35 -2.47
CA SER A 304 -1.50 -10.52 -3.86
C SER A 304 -0.67 -9.35 -4.39
N ILE A 305 -0.42 -8.32 -3.57
CA ILE A 305 0.20 -7.06 -4.01
C ILE A 305 1.42 -6.78 -3.16
N LEU A 306 2.50 -6.33 -3.80
CA LEU A 306 3.68 -5.78 -3.14
C LEU A 306 4.24 -4.62 -3.98
N ASN A 307 4.03 -3.41 -3.49
CA ASN A 307 4.39 -2.18 -4.19
C ASN A 307 5.38 -1.37 -3.36
N GLN A 308 6.29 -0.68 -4.05
CA GLN A 308 7.22 0.24 -3.44
C GLN A 308 7.40 1.48 -4.32
N THR A 309 7.29 2.64 -3.68
CA THR A 309 7.55 3.93 -4.32
C THR A 309 8.48 4.75 -3.44
N LEU A 310 9.41 5.48 -4.06
CA LEU A 310 10.28 6.41 -3.36
C LEU A 310 10.75 7.55 -4.27
N TYR A 311 11.11 8.67 -3.64
CA TYR A 311 12.03 9.64 -4.20
C TYR A 311 13.12 9.96 -3.18
N CYS A 312 14.33 10.25 -3.65
CA CYS A 312 15.42 10.70 -2.79
C CYS A 312 16.36 11.65 -3.49
N GLU A 313 17.09 12.42 -2.70
CA GLU A 313 18.21 13.27 -3.13
C GLU A 313 19.43 12.97 -2.26
N ASP A 314 20.59 12.80 -2.88
CA ASP A 314 21.86 12.62 -2.17
C ASP A 314 22.61 13.94 -1.92
N ASN A 315 23.68 13.87 -1.13
CA ASN A 315 24.53 15.02 -0.82
C ASN A 315 25.31 15.59 -2.02
N GLN A 316 25.24 14.97 -3.19
CA GLN A 316 25.81 15.46 -4.45
C GLN A 316 24.75 16.10 -5.34
N GLY A 317 23.48 16.13 -4.91
CA GLY A 317 22.36 16.65 -5.67
C GLY A 317 21.78 15.66 -6.68
N ASN A 318 22.20 14.38 -6.65
CA ASN A 318 21.58 13.37 -7.50
C ASN A 318 20.18 13.04 -6.98
N ARG A 319 19.20 13.04 -7.88
CA ARG A 319 17.80 12.72 -7.57
C ARG A 319 17.38 11.40 -8.22
N ILE A 320 16.65 10.60 -7.47
CA ILE A 320 16.03 9.36 -7.96
C ILE A 320 14.55 9.38 -7.64
N GLN A 321 13.72 8.96 -8.59
CA GLN A 321 12.32 8.59 -8.36
C GLN A 321 12.09 7.18 -8.88
N LEU A 322 11.46 6.33 -8.06
CA LEU A 322 11.25 4.93 -8.37
C LEU A 322 9.83 4.52 -7.98
N ALA A 323 9.16 3.82 -8.89
CA ALA A 323 7.93 3.09 -8.63
C ALA A 323 8.09 1.66 -9.12
N LEU A 324 7.77 0.69 -8.26
CA LEU A 324 7.79 -0.73 -8.55
C LEU A 324 6.49 -1.34 -8.03
N PHE A 325 5.68 -1.89 -8.92
CA PHE A 325 4.41 -2.53 -8.59
C PHE A 325 4.45 -4.02 -8.92
N ILE A 326 4.14 -4.86 -7.94
CA ILE A 326 3.99 -6.31 -8.12
C ILE A 326 2.57 -6.70 -7.77
N HIS A 327 1.90 -7.36 -8.71
CA HIS A 327 0.60 -8.01 -8.50
C HIS A 327 0.71 -9.47 -8.96
N GLU A 328 0.77 -10.38 -7.99
CA GLU A 328 0.81 -11.83 -8.19
C GLU A 328 -0.50 -12.43 -7.64
N PRO A 329 -1.51 -12.68 -8.50
CA PRO A 329 -2.89 -12.95 -8.07
C PRO A 329 -3.05 -14.13 -7.09
N GLN A 330 -2.14 -15.10 -7.09
CA GLN A 330 -2.22 -16.27 -6.22
C GLN A 330 -1.70 -15.96 -4.81
N GLY A 331 -0.77 -15.01 -4.68
CA GLY A 331 -0.14 -14.56 -3.44
C GLY A 331 1.01 -15.46 -2.96
N LEU A 332 1.41 -16.46 -3.75
CA LEU A 332 2.41 -17.45 -3.38
C LEU A 332 3.82 -16.86 -3.37
N GLU A 333 4.14 -16.03 -4.35
CA GLU A 333 5.48 -15.44 -4.48
C GLU A 333 5.65 -14.22 -3.56
N ILE A 334 4.56 -13.57 -3.17
CA ILE A 334 4.55 -12.38 -2.28
C ILE A 334 5.29 -12.67 -0.95
N MET A 335 5.14 -13.87 -0.39
CA MET A 335 5.72 -14.23 0.91
C MET A 335 7.25 -14.15 0.96
N TRP A 336 7.95 -14.52 -0.12
CA TRP A 336 9.41 -14.41 -0.16
C TRP A 336 9.85 -13.07 -0.74
N LEU A 337 9.09 -12.51 -1.69
CA LEU A 337 9.35 -11.19 -2.25
C LEU A 337 9.34 -10.12 -1.15
N GLU A 338 8.38 -10.15 -0.24
CA GLU A 338 8.30 -9.21 0.90
C GLU A 338 9.58 -9.19 1.74
N LYS A 339 10.24 -10.35 1.90
CA LYS A 339 11.48 -10.47 2.69
C LYS A 339 12.74 -10.01 1.95
N LYS A 340 12.69 -9.97 0.62
CA LYS A 340 13.86 -9.76 -0.24
C LYS A 340 13.79 -8.47 -1.04
N LEU A 341 12.62 -7.85 -1.15
CA LEU A 341 12.42 -6.65 -1.96
C LEU A 341 13.19 -5.45 -1.41
N ASP A 342 13.18 -5.25 -0.09
CA ASP A 342 13.97 -4.18 0.52
C ASP A 342 15.48 -4.37 0.28
N GLN A 343 15.97 -5.62 0.25
CA GLN A 343 17.37 -5.93 -0.08
C GLN A 343 17.67 -5.60 -1.55
N PHE A 344 16.76 -5.95 -2.45
CA PHE A 344 16.84 -5.59 -3.87
C PHE A 344 16.93 -4.07 -4.07
N LEU A 345 16.04 -3.30 -3.46
CA LEU A 345 16.03 -1.85 -3.60
C LEU A 345 17.23 -1.20 -2.92
N GLN A 346 17.62 -1.66 -1.74
CA GLN A 346 18.84 -1.18 -1.08
C GLN A 346 20.04 -1.39 -1.99
N LYS A 347 20.22 -2.60 -2.54
CA LYS A 347 21.35 -2.88 -3.42
C LYS A 347 21.29 -2.08 -4.72
N TYR A 348 20.11 -1.93 -5.34
CA TYR A 348 19.92 -1.09 -6.52
C TYR A 348 20.37 0.37 -6.27
N LEU A 349 20.09 0.89 -5.07
CA LEU A 349 20.41 2.27 -4.67
C LEU A 349 21.86 2.47 -4.23
N THR A 350 22.60 1.42 -3.89
CA THR A 350 23.96 1.55 -3.29
C THR A 350 25.07 0.83 -4.04
N ASP A 351 24.76 -0.07 -4.98
CA ASP A 351 25.73 -0.86 -5.72
C ASP A 351 25.60 -0.59 -7.24
N ASP A 352 26.60 0.09 -7.81
CA ASP A 352 26.59 0.48 -9.23
C ASP A 352 26.64 -0.72 -10.18
N HIS A 353 27.26 -1.83 -9.78
CA HIS A 353 27.32 -3.03 -10.61
C HIS A 353 25.94 -3.69 -10.69
N PHE A 354 25.28 -3.85 -9.54
CA PHE A 354 23.93 -4.38 -9.48
C PHE A 354 22.92 -3.45 -10.16
N LYS A 355 23.04 -2.13 -9.97
CA LYS A 355 22.23 -1.15 -10.71
C LYS A 355 22.34 -1.35 -12.23
N ARG A 356 23.57 -1.44 -12.76
CA ARG A 356 23.79 -1.71 -14.19
C ARG A 356 23.15 -3.01 -14.64
N GLN A 357 23.22 -4.07 -13.83
CA GLN A 357 22.59 -5.35 -14.13
C GLN A 357 21.05 -5.24 -14.18
N VAL A 358 20.45 -4.50 -13.24
CA VAL A 358 19.00 -4.26 -13.24
C VAL A 358 18.59 -3.45 -14.47
N VAL A 359 19.31 -2.37 -14.78
CA VAL A 359 19.05 -1.54 -15.97
C VAL A 359 19.23 -2.34 -17.27
N GLN A 360 20.21 -3.23 -17.36
CA GLN A 360 20.38 -4.10 -18.54
C GLN A 360 19.25 -5.13 -18.68
N THR A 361 18.74 -5.64 -17.56
CA THR A 361 17.70 -6.68 -17.54
C THR A 361 16.29 -6.11 -17.77
N LEU A 362 15.98 -4.98 -17.14
CA LEU A 362 14.63 -4.39 -17.10
C LEU A 362 14.52 -3.05 -17.84
N GLY A 363 15.64 -2.37 -18.06
CA GLY A 363 15.64 -1.13 -18.83
C GLY A 363 15.21 -1.41 -20.26
N SER A 364 14.60 -0.42 -20.90
CA SER A 364 14.23 -0.50 -22.31
C SER A 364 15.47 -0.88 -23.08
N GLY A 365 15.47 -2.05 -23.72
CA GLY A 365 16.55 -2.45 -24.58
C GLY A 365 16.83 -1.33 -25.58
N ALA A 366 18.09 -0.94 -25.71
CA ALA A 366 18.57 -0.52 -27.00
C ALA A 366 18.30 -1.70 -27.97
N GLY A 367 17.26 -1.56 -28.80
CA GLY A 367 16.84 -2.57 -29.77
C GLY A 367 15.34 -2.65 -29.91
#